data_AF-A0A259D4H6-F1
#
_entry.id   AF-A0A259D4H6-F1
#
_cell.length_a   1.000
_cell.length_b   1.000
_cell.length_c   1.000
_cell.angle_alpha   90.00
_cell.angle_beta   90.00
_cell.angle_gamma   90.00
#
_symmetry.space_group_name_H-M   'P 1'
#
loop_
_entity.id
_entity.type
_entity.pdbx_description
1 polymer ?
#
loop_
_entity_poly.entity_id
_entity_poly.type
_entity_poly.pdbx_seq_one_letter_code
_entity_poly.pdbx_strand_id
1 'polypeptide(L)' 'MRATRPSREVRMGDVLTFPQGSQIRLIRILALGQRRGPASEAEALYTDLDAGQPPQTGLNDPPG' A
#
# COMPACT_ATOMS: atom_id res chain seq x y z
N MET A 1 -2.90 -0.58 15.75
CA MET A 1 -3.64 0.18 14.72
C MET A 1 -4.96 -0.52 14.46
N ARG A 2 -6.08 0.21 14.54
CA ARG A 2 -7.45 -0.32 14.38
C ARG A 2 -7.80 -0.28 12.89
N ALA A 3 -8.10 -1.44 12.28
CA ALA A 3 -8.54 -1.49 10.89
C ALA A 3 -9.97 -0.93 10.79
N THR A 4 -10.12 0.23 10.17
CA THR A 4 -11.42 0.84 9.89
C THR A 4 -12.09 0.05 8.77
N ARG A 5 -12.99 -0.89 9.12
CA ARG A 5 -13.78 -1.77 8.22
C ARG A 5 -13.01 -2.98 7.64
N PRO A 6 -12.92 -4.10 8.38
CA PRO A 6 -12.32 -5.34 7.87
C PRO A 6 -13.12 -6.01 6.74
N SER A 7 -14.33 -5.53 6.43
CA SER A 7 -15.26 -6.10 5.45
C SER A 7 -15.36 -5.33 4.13
N ARG A 8 -14.43 -4.39 3.85
CA ARG A 8 -14.32 -3.82 2.51
C ARG A 8 -13.82 -4.92 1.57
N GLU A 9 -14.68 -5.39 0.67
CA GLU A 9 -14.26 -6.27 -0.41
C GLU A 9 -13.13 -5.62 -1.19
N VAL A 10 -12.05 -6.36 -1.33
CA VAL A 10 -10.87 -5.98 -2.08
C VAL A 10 -10.96 -6.63 -3.46
N ARG A 11 -10.76 -5.85 -4.52
CA ARG A 11 -10.89 -6.30 -5.91
C ARG A 11 -9.59 -6.12 -6.68
N MET A 12 -9.42 -6.91 -7.75
CA MET A 12 -8.34 -6.67 -8.70
C MET A 12 -8.48 -5.26 -9.30
N GLY A 13 -7.37 -4.55 -9.38
CA GLY A 13 -7.31 -3.16 -9.80
C GLY A 13 -7.46 -2.15 -8.67
N ASP A 14 -7.89 -2.55 -7.47
CA ASP A 14 -7.98 -1.65 -6.33
C ASP A 14 -6.59 -1.14 -5.93
N VAL A 15 -6.56 0.11 -5.48
CA VAL A 15 -5.36 0.75 -4.96
C VAL A 15 -5.49 0.85 -3.45
N LEU A 16 -4.52 0.28 -2.74
CA LEU A 16 -4.43 0.33 -1.29
C LEU A 16 -3.33 1.30 -0.88
N THR A 17 -3.68 2.18 0.05
CA THR A 17 -2.75 3.10 0.70
C THR A 17 -2.62 2.74 2.16
N PHE A 18 -1.42 2.42 2.61
CA PHE A 18 -1.18 2.09 4.01
C PHE A 18 0.24 2.48 4.45
N PRO A 19 0.45 2.78 5.74
CA PRO A 19 1.78 3.02 6.28
C PRO A 19 2.58 1.71 6.39
N GLN A 20 3.82 1.71 5.92
CA GLN A 20 4.82 0.69 6.15
C GLN A 20 6.08 1.33 6.77
N GLY A 21 6.26 1.15 8.07
CA GLY A 21 7.33 1.81 8.81
C GLY A 21 7.17 3.33 8.78
N SER A 22 8.18 4.04 8.27
CA SER A 22 8.18 5.51 8.10
C SER A 22 7.67 5.98 6.73
N GLN A 23 7.23 5.07 5.86
CA GLN A 23 6.79 5.39 4.51
C GLN A 23 5.30 5.07 4.33
N ILE A 24 4.60 5.85 3.52
CA ILE A 24 3.28 5.49 3.02
C ILE A 24 3.50 4.68 1.75
N ARG A 25 2.87 3.51 1.64
CA ARG A 25 2.89 2.71 0.42
C ARG A 25 1.60 2.83 -0.33
N LEU A 26 1.73 2.87 -1.65
CA LEU A 26 0.63 2.81 -2.59
C LEU A 26 0.80 1.58 -3.46
N ILE A 27 -0.05 0.57 -3.27
CA ILE A 27 0.00 -0.65 -4.08
C ILE A 27 -1.29 -0.81 -4.87
N ARG A 28 -1.18 -1.31 -6.10
CA ARG A 28 -2.32 -1.75 -6.90
C ARG A 28 -2.41 -3.25 -6.88
N ILE A 29 -3.60 -3.77 -6.63
CA ILE A 29 -3.84 -5.22 -6.59
C ILE A 29 -3.94 -5.74 -8.01
N LEU A 30 -3.11 -6.73 -8.34
CA LEU A 30 -3.16 -7.46 -9.59
C LEU A 30 -4.03 -8.71 -9.46
N ALA A 31 -3.96 -9.38 -8.31
CA ALA A 31 -4.70 -10.61 -8.05
C ALA A 31 -5.04 -10.79 -6.56
N LEU A 32 -6.09 -11.58 -6.28
CA LEU A 32 -6.52 -11.88 -4.92
C LEU A 32 -5.85 -13.17 -4.42
N GLY A 33 -5.05 -13.05 -3.36
CA GLY A 33 -4.48 -14.21 -2.68
C GLY A 33 -5.55 -14.96 -1.88
N GLN A 34 -5.65 -16.27 -2.10
CA GLN A 34 -6.59 -17.13 -1.37
C GLN A 34 -6.14 -17.41 0.08
N ARG A 35 -4.84 -17.25 0.36
CA ARG A 35 -4.23 -17.44 1.69
C ARG A 35 -3.00 -16.56 1.81
N ARG A 36 -2.55 -16.29 3.04
CA ARG A 36 -1.21 -15.73 3.25
C ARG A 36 -0.17 -16.75 2.77
N GLY A 37 0.56 -16.38 1.74
CA GLY A 37 1.74 -17.10 1.26
C GLY A 37 3.04 -16.43 1.73
N PRO A 38 4.19 -16.97 1.31
CA PRO A 38 5.48 -16.32 1.47
C PRO A 38 5.52 -14.95 0.77
N ALA A 39 6.43 -14.07 1.21
CA ALA A 39 6.51 -12.68 0.74
C ALA A 39 6.60 -12.57 -0.79
N SER A 40 7.41 -13.40 -1.43
CA SER A 40 7.59 -13.38 -2.89
C SER A 40 6.33 -13.76 -3.66
N GLU A 41 5.50 -14.68 -3.14
CA GLU A 41 4.21 -14.99 -3.76
C GLU A 41 3.22 -13.84 -3.58
N ALA A 42 3.26 -13.16 -2.43
CA ALA A 42 2.43 -11.98 -2.18
C ALA A 42 2.82 -10.80 -3.08
N GLU A 43 4.11 -10.57 -3.32
CA GLU A 43 4.62 -9.53 -4.21
C GLU A 43 4.11 -9.68 -5.65
N ALA A 44 3.94 -10.91 -6.14
CA ALA A 44 3.37 -11.14 -7.47
C ALA A 44 1.87 -10.78 -7.57
N LEU A 45 1.18 -10.56 -6.44
CA LEU A 45 -0.26 -10.23 -6.41
C LEU A 45 -0.53 -8.73 -6.46
N TYR A 46 0.48 -7.87 -6.40
CA TYR A 46 0.32 -6.42 -6.45
C TYR A 46 1.48 -5.72 -7.16
N THR A 47 1.24 -4.50 -7.64
CA THR A 47 2.27 -3.60 -8.14
C THR A 47 2.44 -2.45 -7.17
N ASP A 48 3.67 -2.17 -6.77
CA ASP A 48 3.99 -0.96 -6.01
C ASP A 48 3.99 0.24 -6.97
N LEU A 49 3.07 1.18 -6.75
CA LEU A 49 2.95 2.40 -7.56
C LEU A 49 3.89 3.50 -7.07
N ASP A 50 4.47 3.36 -5.88
CA ASP A 50 5.30 4.38 -5.23
C ASP A 50 6.79 4.00 -5.21
N ALA A 51 7.17 2.86 -5.80
CA ALA A 51 8.54 2.34 -5.83
C ALA A 51 9.59 3.29 -6.45
N GLY A 52 9.16 4.36 -7.11
CA GLY A 52 10.04 5.38 -7.71
C GLY A 52 9.95 6.76 -7.06
N GLN A 53 9.07 6.98 -6.08
CA GLN A 53 8.91 8.31 -5.49
C GLN A 53 9.83 8.45 -4.27
N PRO A 54 10.72 9.46 -4.23
CA PRO A 54 11.44 9.75 -3.01
C PRO A 54 10.42 10.02 -1.89
N PRO A 55 10.69 9.57 -0.64
CA PRO A 55 9.79 9.82 0.47
C PRO A 55 9.46 11.31 0.47
N GLN A 56 8.16 11.64 0.44
CA GLN A 56 7.69 13.01 0.54
C GLN A 56 8.06 13.51 1.94
N THR A 57 9.31 13.96 2.12
CA THR A 57 9.74 14.70 3.29
C THR A 57 8.80 15.89 3.35
N GLY A 58 7.99 15.94 4.40
CA GLY A 58 6.91 16.92 4.55
C GLY A 58 7.44 18.34 4.67
N LEU A 59 7.87 18.92 3.54
CA LEU A 59 8.07 20.34 3.34
C LEU A 59 6.68 21.00 3.26
N ASN A 60 6.03 21.12 4.40
CA ASN A 60 4.91 22.00 4.64
C ASN A 60 5.18 22.83 5.91
N ASP A 61 6.42 23.27 6.09
CA ASP A 61 6.68 24.42 6.94
C ASP A 61 6.08 25.65 6.24
N PRO A 62 5.08 26.34 6.81
CA PRO A 62 4.65 27.61 6.26
C PRO A 62 5.84 28.59 6.36
N PRO A 63 6.13 29.39 5.31
CA PRO A 63 6.98 30.56 5.52
C PRO A 63 6.27 31.45 6.55
N GLY A 64 7.03 31.86 7.56
CA GLY A 64 6.56 32.63 8.72
C GLY A 64 5.93 33.98 8.39
#